data_AF-A0A645F7P2-F1
#
_entry.id   AF-A0A645F7P2-F1
#
_cell.length_a   1.000
_cell.length_b   1.000
_cell.length_c   1.000
_cell.angle_alpha   90.00
_cell.angle_beta   90.00
_cell.angle_gamma   90.00
#
_symmetry.space_group_name_H-M   'P 1'
#
loop_
_entity.id
_entity.type
_entity.pdbx_description
1 polymer ?
#
loop_
_entity_poly.entity_id
_entity_poly.type
_entity_poly.pdbx_seq_one_letter_code
_entity_poly.pdbx_strand_id
1 'polypeptide(L)'
;MASHNKYILSLNKWKENYNLNLDKYYIYYEEGSKKDKIKLNDFMKNEELKSYLEEKIKNNEELRIVIQKEFDKDYILSYDNFQLEIAQSINELNFLYEQAIT
;
A
#
# COMPACT_ATOMS: atom_id res chain seq x y z
N MET A 1 14.42 11.04 -8.02
CA MET A 1 13.96 10.31 -6.81
C MET A 1 12.45 10.44 -6.55
N ALA A 2 11.72 11.38 -7.16
CA ALA A 2 10.30 11.64 -6.92
C ALA A 2 9.26 10.67 -7.55
N SER A 3 9.67 9.58 -8.22
CA SER A 3 8.72 8.73 -8.97
C SER A 3 8.11 7.60 -8.15
N HIS A 4 8.69 7.21 -7.01
CA HIS A 4 8.33 5.96 -6.35
C HIS A 4 7.00 6.00 -5.58
N ASN A 5 6.46 7.17 -5.22
CA ASN A 5 5.24 7.27 -4.41
C ASN A 5 3.99 7.67 -5.20
N LYS A 6 4.12 7.95 -6.51
CA LYS A 6 3.00 8.43 -7.34
C LYS A 6 1.84 7.44 -7.45
N TYR A 7 2.11 6.15 -7.22
CA TYR A 7 1.09 5.09 -7.23
C TYR A 7 -0.03 5.33 -6.22
N ILE A 8 0.23 6.10 -5.15
CA ILE A 8 -0.75 6.40 -4.10
C ILE A 8 -1.92 7.23 -4.61
N LEU A 9 -1.65 8.12 -5.56
CA LEU A 9 -2.65 8.97 -6.19
C LEU A 9 -3.68 8.16 -6.98
N SER A 10 -3.30 6.94 -7.39
CA SER A 10 -4.13 6.05 -8.18
C SER A 10 -4.84 4.98 -7.34
N LEU A 11 -4.67 4.96 -6.01
CA LEU A 11 -5.29 3.97 -5.13
C LEU A 11 -6.83 4.01 -5.17
N ASN A 12 -7.43 5.19 -5.38
CA ASN A 12 -8.88 5.32 -5.52
C ASN A 12 -9.43 4.43 -6.67
N LYS A 13 -8.66 4.23 -7.74
CA LYS A 13 -9.03 3.31 -8.85
C LYS A 13 -9.08 1.83 -8.41
N TRP A 14 -8.43 1.45 -7.32
CA TRP A 14 -8.39 0.06 -6.84
C TRP A 14 -9.71 -0.35 -6.20
N LYS A 15 -10.30 0.54 -5.40
CA LYS A 15 -11.56 0.28 -4.67
C LYS A 15 -12.75 0.13 -5.63
N GLU A 16 -12.74 0.84 -6.74
CA GLU A 16 -13.83 0.86 -7.72
C GLU A 16 -13.80 -0.35 -8.66
N ASN A 17 -12.61 -0.86 -8.98
CA ASN A 17 -12.44 -1.89 -10.01
C ASN A 17 -12.33 -3.31 -9.47
N TYR A 18 -11.95 -3.49 -8.20
CA TYR A 18 -11.65 -4.81 -7.67
C TYR A 18 -12.26 -4.98 -6.28
N ASN A 19 -13.05 -6.06 -6.12
CA ASN A 19 -13.59 -6.49 -4.83
C ASN A 19 -12.46 -7.13 -3.98
N LEU A 20 -11.37 -6.38 -3.77
CA LEU A 20 -10.18 -6.83 -3.05
C LEU A 20 -10.43 -6.71 -1.55
N ASN A 21 -10.13 -7.79 -0.83
CA ASN A 21 -10.06 -7.74 0.61
C ASN A 21 -8.73 -7.11 1.04
N LEU A 22 -8.78 -5.83 1.42
CA LEU A 22 -7.61 -5.05 1.83
C LEU A 22 -7.36 -5.06 3.35
N ASP A 23 -8.07 -5.88 4.12
CA ASP A 23 -8.00 -5.85 5.60
C ASP A 23 -6.63 -6.26 6.16
N LYS A 24 -5.87 -7.04 5.39
CA LYS A 24 -4.50 -7.47 5.72
C LYS A 24 -3.43 -6.50 5.22
N TYR A 25 -3.82 -5.45 4.51
CA TYR A 25 -2.91 -4.50 3.89
C TYR A 25 -2.80 -3.21 4.70
N TYR A 26 -1.59 -2.68 4.75
CA TYR A 26 -1.23 -1.47 5.46
C TYR A 26 -0.43 -0.53 4.56
N ILE A 27 -0.63 0.76 4.74
CA ILE A 27 0.29 1.78 4.27
C ILE A 27 1.22 2.13 5.42
N TYR A 28 2.50 2.10 5.09
CA TYR A 28 3.56 2.55 5.97
C TYR A 28 4.27 3.71 5.28
N TYR A 29 4.35 4.85 5.97
CA TYR A 29 5.05 6.02 5.44
C TYR A 29 6.06 6.57 6.43
N GLU A 30 7.19 7.03 5.89
CA GLU A 30 8.31 7.58 6.62
C GLU A 30 8.63 8.99 6.10
N GLU A 31 8.65 9.94 7.03
CA GLU A 31 8.97 11.34 6.78
C GLU A 31 10.00 11.79 7.82
N GLY A 32 11.28 11.86 7.41
CA GLY A 32 12.38 12.09 8.34
C GLY A 32 12.44 11.03 9.45
N SER A 33 12.22 11.44 10.70
CA SER A 33 12.16 10.54 11.86
C SER A 33 10.77 9.98 12.15
N LYS A 34 9.72 10.51 11.52
CA LYS A 34 8.34 10.10 11.75
C LYS A 34 8.03 8.87 10.90
N LYS A 35 7.49 7.84 11.55
CA LYS A 35 7.10 6.56 10.94
C LYS A 35 5.69 6.24 11.39
N ASP A 36 4.77 6.14 10.44
CA ASP A 36 3.37 5.85 10.71
C ASP A 36 2.88 4.66 9.89
N LYS A 37 1.94 3.93 10.49
CA LYS A 37 1.32 2.74 9.90
C LYS A 37 -0.20 2.85 10.03
N ILE A 38 -0.91 2.68 8.91
CA ILE A 38 -2.37 2.74 8.85
C ILE A 38 -2.90 1.59 8.00
N LYS A 39 -4.05 1.01 8.36
CA LYS A 39 -4.71 0.01 7.51
C LYS A 39 -5.05 0.65 6.18
N LEU A 40 -4.83 -0.07 5.08
CA LEU A 40 -5.10 0.44 3.74
C LEU A 40 -6.57 0.85 3.59
N ASN A 41 -7.50 0.08 4.16
CA ASN A 41 -8.93 0.44 4.17
C ASN A 41 -9.24 1.77 4.88
N ASP A 42 -8.53 2.09 5.96
CA ASP A 42 -8.72 3.34 6.69
C ASP A 42 -8.06 4.50 5.97
N PHE A 43 -6.86 4.28 5.41
CA PHE A 43 -6.18 5.23 4.54
C PHE A 43 -7.06 5.64 3.35
N MET A 44 -7.70 4.67 2.69
CA MET A 44 -8.56 4.90 1.54
C MET A 44 -9.75 5.82 1.86
N LYS A 45 -10.17 5.90 3.13
CA LYS A 45 -11.25 6.77 3.60
C LYS A 45 -10.74 8.11 4.14
N ASN A 46 -9.44 8.27 4.37
CA ASN A 46 -8.84 9.45 4.98
C ASN A 46 -8.41 10.46 3.90
N GLU A 47 -9.35 11.31 3.46
CA GLU A 47 -9.10 12.32 2.43
C GLU A 47 -8.07 13.39 2.84
N GLU A 48 -7.99 13.72 4.13
CA GLU A 48 -7.04 14.70 4.65
C GLU A 48 -5.60 14.17 4.54
N LEU A 49 -5.37 12.95 5.01
CA LEU A 49 -4.06 12.30 4.92
C LEU A 49 -3.65 12.08 3.46
N LYS A 50 -4.59 11.66 2.60
CA LYS A 50 -4.31 11.53 1.15
C LYS A 50 -3.82 12.87 0.60
N SER A 51 -4.61 13.93 0.77
CA SER A 51 -4.29 15.28 0.30
C SER A 51 -2.91 15.78 0.79
N TYR A 52 -2.61 15.56 2.08
CA TYR A 52 -1.31 15.89 2.68
C TYR A 52 -0.16 15.19 1.98
N LEU A 53 -0.26 13.87 1.77
CA LEU A 53 0.79 13.10 1.10
C LEU A 53 0.90 13.48 -0.39
N GLU A 54 -0.20 13.80 -1.07
CA GLU A 54 -0.15 14.26 -2.46
C GLU A 54 0.63 15.56 -2.61
N GLU A 55 0.43 16.51 -1.68
CA GLU A 55 1.12 17.80 -1.69
C GLU A 55 2.63 17.60 -1.51
N LYS A 56 3.05 16.77 -0.55
CA LYS A 56 4.46 16.43 -0.36
C LYS A 56 5.09 15.76 -1.58
N ILE A 57 4.36 14.86 -2.23
CA ILE A 57 4.81 14.21 -3.47
C ILE A 57 4.99 15.25 -4.58
N LYS A 58 4.07 16.21 -4.72
CA LYS A 58 4.16 17.31 -5.70
C LYS A 58 5.36 18.23 -5.42
N ASN A 59 5.66 18.48 -4.15
CA ASN A 59 6.78 19.32 -3.71
C ASN A 59 8.15 18.62 -3.74
N ASN A 60 8.22 17.34 -4.12
CA ASN A 60 9.43 16.50 -4.09
C ASN A 60 10.07 16.41 -2.68
N GLU A 61 9.25 16.45 -1.64
CA GLU A 61 9.73 16.29 -0.26
C GLU A 61 10.22 14.86 0.01
N GLU A 62 11.13 14.71 0.96
CA GLU A 62 11.69 13.40 1.33
C GLU A 62 10.65 12.58 2.10
N LEU A 63 9.99 11.69 1.36
CA LEU A 63 8.90 10.86 1.83
C LEU A 63 9.06 9.46 1.24
N ARG A 64 8.96 8.44 2.06
CA ARG A 64 8.88 7.05 1.60
C ARG A 64 7.53 6.50 1.95
N ILE A 65 6.84 5.90 0.98
CA ILE A 65 5.57 5.23 1.25
C ILE A 65 5.60 3.84 0.64
N VAL A 66 5.18 2.84 1.41
CA VAL A 66 5.12 1.44 0.99
C VAL A 66 3.79 0.82 1.41
N ILE A 67 3.27 -0.06 0.57
CA ILE A 67 2.13 -0.93 0.91
C ILE A 67 2.68 -2.28 1.32
N GLN A 68 2.21 -2.80 2.45
CA GLN A 68 2.65 -4.07 3.01
C GLN A 68 1.43 -4.93 3.36
N LYS A 69 1.54 -6.23 3.09
CA LYS A 69 0.59 -7.24 3.59
C LYS A 69 1.15 -7.84 4.87
N GLU A 70 0.33 -7.91 5.92
CA GLU A 70 0.67 -8.61 7.15
C GLU A 70 0.05 -10.00 7.16
N PHE A 71 0.84 -10.96 7.61
CA PHE A 71 0.40 -12.34 7.77
C PHE A 71 0.27 -12.66 9.24
N ASP A 72 -0.85 -13.30 9.59
CA ASP A 72 -1.00 -13.87 10.91
C ASP A 72 -0.09 -15.11 11.02
N LYS A 73 0.71 -15.15 12.08
CA LYS A 73 1.59 -16.28 12.38
C LYS A 73 0.79 -17.58 12.52
N ASP A 74 -0.42 -17.50 13.08
CA ASP A 74 -1.27 -18.67 13.32
C ASP A 74 -1.93 -19.19 12.04
N TYR A 75 -2.01 -18.36 10.99
CA TYR A 75 -2.55 -18.75 9.68
C TYR A 75 -1.50 -19.45 8.80
N ILE A 76 -0.21 -19.23 9.04
CA ILE A 76 0.87 -19.86 8.30
C ILE A 76 1.21 -21.21 8.95
N LEU A 77 0.42 -22.22 8.60
CA LEU A 77 0.52 -23.57 9.18
C LEU A 77 1.68 -24.41 8.61
N SER A 78 2.30 -23.99 7.48
CA SER A 78 3.42 -24.69 6.87
C SER A 78 4.27 -23.77 5.97
N TYR A 79 5.51 -24.19 5.68
CA TYR A 79 6.40 -23.50 4.75
C TYR A 79 5.81 -23.37 3.34
N ASP A 80 5.17 -24.42 2.83
CA ASP A 80 4.56 -24.42 1.50
C ASP A 80 3.38 -23.44 1.41
N ASN A 81 2.55 -23.39 2.46
CA ASN A 81 1.47 -22.40 2.56
C ASN A 81 2.03 -20.97 2.62
N PHE A 82 3.16 -20.76 3.29
CA PHE A 82 3.82 -19.45 3.33
C PHE A 82 4.33 -19.01 1.96
N GLN A 83 5.00 -19.91 1.22
CA GLN A 83 5.50 -19.61 -0.12
C GLN A 83 4.37 -19.27 -1.10
N LEU A 84 3.27 -20.03 -1.02
CA LEU A 84 2.08 -19.78 -1.85
C LEU A 84 1.44 -18.42 -1.53
N GLU A 85 1.30 -18.09 -0.25
CA GLU A 85 0.78 -16.79 0.18
C GLU A 85 1.69 -15.62 -0.22
N ILE A 86 3.02 -15.77 -0.14
CA ILE A 86 3.97 -14.76 -0.64
C ILE A 86 3.77 -14.56 -2.15
N ALA A 87 3.73 -15.63 -2.93
CA ALA A 87 3.57 -15.55 -4.38
C ALA A 87 2.25 -14.87 -4.78
N GLN A 88 1.16 -15.22 -4.11
CA GLN A 88 -0.14 -14.55 -4.30
C GLN A 88 -0.07 -13.07 -3.95
N SER A 89 0.57 -12.72 -2.83
CA SER A 89 0.68 -11.33 -2.38
C SER A 89 1.54 -10.49 -3.31
N ILE A 90 2.61 -11.06 -3.88
CA ILE A 90 3.43 -10.40 -4.91
C ILE A 90 2.59 -10.16 -6.16
N ASN A 91 1.82 -11.15 -6.62
CA ASN A 91 0.94 -10.98 -7.78
C ASN A 91 -0.12 -9.91 -7.54
N GLU A 92 -0.76 -9.91 -6.37
CA GLU A 92 -1.73 -8.89 -5.97
C GLU A 92 -1.10 -7.50 -5.94
N LEU A 93 0.07 -7.32 -5.30
CA LEU A 93 0.76 -6.03 -5.24
C LEU A 93 1.27 -5.56 -6.61
N ASN A 94 1.77 -6.46 -7.45
CA ASN A 94 2.21 -6.14 -8.81
C ASN A 94 1.03 -5.69 -9.67
N PHE A 95 -0.07 -6.44 -9.62
CA PHE A 95 -1.30 -6.07 -10.31
C PHE A 95 -1.76 -4.67 -9.91
N LEU A 96 -1.80 -4.42 -8.62
CA LEU A 96 -2.19 -3.14 -8.05
C LEU A 96 -1.24 -2.00 -8.49
N TYR A 97 0.06 -2.25 -8.48
CA TYR A 97 1.07 -1.31 -8.98
C TYR A 97 0.88 -0.97 -10.46
N GLU A 98 0.65 -1.97 -11.32
CA GLU A 98 0.39 -1.77 -12.76
C GLU A 98 -0.85 -0.90 -13.00
N GLN A 99 -1.93 -1.14 -12.26
CA GLN A 99 -3.14 -0.30 -12.35
C GLN A 99 -2.89 1.14 -11.88
N ALA A 100 -1.92 1.36 -10.99
CA ALA A 100 -1.63 2.67 -10.44
C ALA A 100 -0.77 3.54 -11.37
N ILE A 101 0.06 2.94 -12.21
CA ILE A 101 0.92 3.65 -13.18
C ILE A 101 0.24 3.89 -14.54
N THR A 102 -0.95 3.34 -14.76
CA THR A 102 -1.76 3.45 -15.99
C THR A 102 -2.90 4.47 -15.83
#